data_AF-A0A0H5CIJ3-F1
#
_entry.id   AF-A0A0H5CIJ3-F1
#
_cell.length_a   1.000
_cell.length_b   1.000
_cell.length_c   1.000
_cell.angle_alpha   90.00
_cell.angle_beta   90.00
_cell.angle_gamma   90.00
#
_symmetry.space_group_name_H-M   'P 1'
#
loop_
_entity.id
_entity.type
_entity.pdbx_description
1 polymer ?
#
loop_
_entity_poly.entity_id
_entity_poly.type
_entity_poly.pdbx_seq_one_letter_code
_entity_poly.pdbx_strand_id
1 'polypeptide(L)'
;MSAGKQGGLIAALNGKYHKAALMGFLFIVLAHWAEHIVQAIQIYVLDWARPKAGGVLGLWFPWLVSSEWMHYGYAIIMLTGLVILRHGFTGRARKWWVASMWIQVWHHFEHLLLLIQALAGSNLLGEAKPTSIVQLIAPRVELHLFYNFVVFVPMVVAMILHMRPRPEERAEMKCSCAGPVLVG
;
A
#
# COMPACT_ATOMS: atom_id res chain seq x y z
N MET A 1 10.06 3.36 43.60
CA MET A 1 9.10 2.89 42.58
C MET A 1 8.88 4.03 41.59
N SER A 2 9.43 3.95 40.38
CA SER A 2 9.38 5.08 39.42
C SER A 2 8.97 4.62 38.02
N ALA A 3 7.86 5.23 37.56
CA ALA A 3 7.51 5.58 36.19
C ALA A 3 7.54 4.49 35.10
N GLY A 4 6.43 3.74 35.00
CA GLY A 4 6.05 3.09 33.74
C GLY A 4 5.67 4.14 32.70
N LYS A 5 6.65 4.61 31.90
CA LYS A 5 6.37 5.40 30.70
C LYS A 5 5.55 4.53 29.75
N GLN A 6 4.27 4.84 29.62
CA GLN A 6 3.38 4.29 28.61
C GLN A 6 4.06 4.47 27.25
N GLY A 7 4.44 3.36 26.60
CA GLY A 7 4.95 3.43 25.22
C GLY A 7 3.87 4.05 24.33
N GLY A 8 4.21 5.11 23.60
CA GLY A 8 3.26 5.84 22.76
C GLY A 8 2.54 4.96 21.73
N LEU A 9 1.47 5.47 21.12
CA LEU A 9 0.60 4.72 20.19
C LEU A 9 1.38 3.92 19.13
N ILE A 10 2.41 4.51 18.53
CA ILE A 10 3.28 3.83 17.55
C ILE A 10 3.98 2.62 18.17
N ALA A 11 4.47 2.70 19.40
CA ALA A 11 5.09 1.56 20.08
C ALA A 11 4.07 0.45 20.36
N ALA A 12 2.83 0.80 20.74
CA ALA A 12 1.75 -0.18 20.95
C ALA A 12 1.35 -0.90 19.64
N LEU A 13 1.25 -0.15 18.53
CA LEU A 13 0.97 -0.68 17.18
C LEU A 13 2.11 -1.55 16.63
N ASN A 14 3.32 -1.42 17.15
CA ASN A 14 4.48 -2.22 16.74
C ASN A 14 4.90 -3.27 17.79
N GLY A 15 4.09 -3.46 18.83
CA GLY A 15 4.25 -4.48 19.86
C GLY A 15 2.96 -5.28 20.04
N LYS A 16 2.25 -5.06 21.16
CA LYS A 16 1.05 -5.82 21.54
C LYS A 16 -0.06 -5.84 20.48
N TYR A 17 -0.23 -4.77 19.70
CA TYR A 17 -1.28 -4.67 18.68
C TYR A 17 -0.78 -4.88 17.26
N HIS A 18 0.49 -5.25 17.07
CA HIS A 18 1.08 -5.31 15.74
C HIS A 18 0.37 -6.27 14.80
N LYS A 19 -0.02 -7.46 15.29
CA LYS A 19 -0.78 -8.43 14.50
C LYS A 19 -2.10 -7.86 14.01
N ALA A 20 -2.87 -7.23 14.90
CA ALA A 20 -4.17 -6.64 14.55
C ALA A 20 -4.01 -5.47 13.58
N ALA A 21 -3.03 -4.58 13.82
CA ALA A 21 -2.75 -3.44 12.96
C ALA A 21 -2.29 -3.88 11.57
N LEU A 22 -1.44 -4.90 11.49
CA LEU A 22 -0.97 -5.48 10.23
C LEU A 22 -2.08 -6.16 9.44
N MET A 23 -3.00 -6.87 10.11
CA MET A 23 -4.17 -7.47 9.45
C MET A 23 -5.17 -6.40 8.96
N GLY A 24 -5.41 -5.36 9.75
CA GLY A 24 -6.24 -4.22 9.33
C GLY A 24 -5.63 -3.50 8.13
N PHE A 25 -4.31 -3.29 8.14
CA PHE A 25 -3.60 -2.74 6.99
C PHE A 25 -3.73 -3.66 5.77
N LEU A 26 -3.49 -4.97 5.90
CA LEU A 26 -3.65 -5.93 4.81
C LEU A 26 -5.08 -5.90 4.23
N PHE A 27 -6.11 -5.78 5.08
CA PHE A 27 -7.49 -5.65 4.61
C PHE A 27 -7.67 -4.43 3.69
N ILE A 28 -7.13 -3.26 4.08
CA ILE A 28 -7.17 -2.04 3.25
C ILE A 28 -6.44 -2.29 1.93
N VAL A 29 -5.27 -2.92 1.97
CA VAL A 29 -4.50 -3.24 0.75
C VAL A 29 -5.30 -4.16 -0.18
N LEU A 30 -5.95 -5.19 0.36
CA LEU A 30 -6.75 -6.14 -0.43
C LEU A 30 -8.02 -5.49 -1.00
N ALA A 31 -8.68 -4.60 -0.25
CA ALA A 31 -9.81 -3.83 -0.75
C ALA A 31 -9.40 -2.93 -1.92
N HIS A 32 -8.24 -2.27 -1.81
CA HIS A 32 -7.68 -1.47 -2.90
C HIS A 32 -7.32 -2.33 -4.12
N TRP A 33 -6.74 -3.52 -3.91
CA TRP A 33 -6.50 -4.49 -4.97
C TRP A 33 -7.78 -4.95 -5.68
N ALA A 34 -8.85 -5.21 -4.92
CA ALA A 34 -10.12 -5.62 -5.48
C ALA A 34 -10.69 -4.56 -6.44
N GLU A 35 -10.58 -3.28 -6.06
CA GLU A 35 -10.98 -2.15 -6.92
C GLU A 35 -10.27 -2.22 -8.29
N HIS A 36 -8.94 -2.37 -8.28
CA HIS A 36 -8.15 -2.36 -9.50
C HIS A 36 -8.25 -3.66 -10.33
N ILE A 37 -8.37 -4.82 -9.68
CA ILE A 37 -8.59 -6.09 -10.40
C ILE A 37 -9.94 -6.05 -11.11
N VAL A 38 -11.00 -5.60 -10.44
CA VAL A 38 -12.32 -5.50 -11.06
C VAL A 38 -12.32 -4.47 -12.18
N GLN A 39 -11.61 -3.35 -12.02
CA GLN A 39 -11.41 -2.40 -13.11
C GLN A 39 -10.69 -3.04 -14.31
N ALA A 40 -9.67 -3.87 -14.08
CA ALA A 40 -8.97 -4.60 -15.14
C ALA A 40 -9.90 -5.60 -15.84
N ILE A 41 -10.71 -6.34 -15.09
CA ILE A 41 -11.69 -7.30 -15.64
C ILE A 41 -12.72 -6.55 -16.50
N GLN A 42 -13.24 -5.42 -16.02
CA GLN A 42 -14.19 -4.59 -16.78
C GLN A 42 -13.59 -4.18 -18.14
N ILE A 43 -12.32 -3.79 -18.18
CA ILE A 43 -11.66 -3.33 -19.41
C ILE A 43 -11.33 -4.50 -20.34
N TYR A 44 -10.67 -5.54 -19.84
CA TYR A 44 -10.05 -6.57 -20.69
C TYR A 44 -10.90 -7.82 -20.91
N VAL A 45 -11.83 -8.11 -20.01
CA VAL A 45 -12.69 -9.31 -20.10
C VAL A 45 -14.10 -8.92 -20.56
N LEU A 46 -14.63 -7.80 -20.06
CA LEU A 46 -15.98 -7.34 -20.38
C LEU A 46 -16.03 -6.27 -21.49
N ASP A 47 -14.86 -5.86 -22.01
CA ASP A 47 -14.71 -4.86 -23.08
C ASP A 47 -15.37 -3.50 -22.78
N TRP A 48 -15.40 -3.11 -21.51
CA TRP A 48 -15.92 -1.80 -21.13
C TRP A 48 -14.91 -0.72 -21.53
N ALA A 49 -15.41 0.35 -22.16
CA ALA A 49 -14.62 1.55 -22.37
C ALA A 49 -14.03 2.05 -21.04
N ARG A 50 -12.73 2.40 -21.03
CA ARG A 50 -11.98 2.80 -19.81
C ARG A 50 -12.72 3.83 -18.93
N PRO A 51 -13.41 4.86 -19.47
CA PRO A 51 -14.18 5.81 -18.64
C PRO A 51 -15.38 5.19 -17.89
N LYS A 52 -15.86 4.01 -18.32
CA LYS A 52 -16.96 3.26 -17.69
C LYS A 52 -16.46 2.17 -16.73
N ALA A 53 -15.15 1.89 -16.71
CA ALA A 53 -14.55 0.88 -15.86
C ALA A 53 -14.26 1.44 -14.46
N GLY A 54 -15.31 1.48 -13.62
CA GLY A 54 -15.28 2.07 -12.29
C GLY A 54 -14.78 1.17 -11.16
N GLY A 55 -14.34 -0.07 -11.40
CA GLY A 55 -13.93 -0.96 -10.31
C GLY A 55 -15.11 -1.50 -9.48
N VAL A 56 -14.86 -1.82 -8.20
CA VAL A 56 -15.90 -2.33 -7.28
C VAL A 56 -16.78 -1.20 -6.79
N LEU A 57 -16.17 -0.15 -6.22
CA LEU A 57 -16.88 0.96 -5.58
C LEU A 57 -17.26 2.05 -6.58
N GLY A 58 -16.45 2.30 -7.59
CA GLY A 58 -16.70 3.40 -8.53
C GLY A 58 -17.93 3.23 -9.42
N LEU A 59 -18.52 2.04 -9.51
CA LEU A 59 -19.83 1.85 -10.13
C LEU A 59 -20.99 2.39 -9.28
N TRP A 60 -20.85 2.37 -7.96
CA TRP A 60 -21.86 2.83 -7.01
C TRP A 60 -21.63 4.27 -6.60
N PHE A 61 -20.37 4.70 -6.57
CA PHE A 61 -19.94 6.03 -6.17
C PHE A 61 -18.98 6.62 -7.21
N PRO A 62 -19.45 7.06 -8.39
CA PRO A 62 -18.59 7.50 -9.49
C PRO A 62 -17.68 8.66 -9.14
N TRP A 63 -18.12 9.56 -8.25
CA TRP A 63 -17.31 10.68 -7.75
C TRP A 63 -16.09 10.22 -6.94
N LEU A 64 -16.13 8.99 -6.41
CA LEU A 64 -15.06 8.39 -5.62
C LEU A 64 -13.87 8.08 -6.53
N VAL A 65 -14.10 7.52 -7.71
CA VAL A 65 -13.05 7.15 -8.68
C VAL A 65 -12.67 8.26 -9.65
N SER A 66 -13.52 9.27 -9.83
CA SER A 66 -13.23 10.39 -10.76
C SER A 66 -12.35 11.49 -10.14
N SER A 67 -12.05 11.41 -8.84
CA SER A 67 -11.31 12.45 -8.12
C SER A 67 -9.87 12.03 -7.86
N GLU A 68 -8.91 12.88 -8.27
CA GLU A 68 -7.48 12.71 -7.92
C GLU A 68 -7.26 12.72 -6.39
N TRP A 69 -8.16 13.32 -5.61
CA TRP A 69 -8.12 13.28 -4.14
C TRP A 69 -8.31 11.88 -3.57
N MET A 70 -9.15 11.03 -4.18
CA MET A 70 -9.35 9.67 -3.69
C MET A 70 -8.10 8.84 -3.88
N HIS A 71 -7.53 8.88 -5.09
CA HIS A 71 -6.28 8.20 -5.41
C HIS A 71 -5.16 8.66 -4.49
N TYR A 72 -5.01 9.98 -4.30
CA TYR A 72 -4.01 10.54 -3.40
C TYR A 72 -4.25 10.16 -1.92
N GLY A 73 -5.51 10.15 -1.46
CA GLY A 73 -5.89 9.76 -0.11
C GLY A 73 -5.52 8.30 0.20
N TYR A 74 -5.82 7.37 -0.72
CA TYR A 74 -5.36 5.99 -0.59
C TYR A 74 -3.84 5.88 -0.56
N ALA A 75 -3.12 6.62 -1.42
CA ALA A 75 -1.66 6.62 -1.44
C ALA A 75 -1.06 7.09 -0.10
N ILE A 76 -1.68 8.07 0.56
CA ILE A 76 -1.27 8.50 1.93
C ILE A 76 -1.51 7.40 2.95
N ILE A 77 -2.68 6.74 2.94
CA ILE A 77 -3.00 5.65 3.88
C ILE A 77 -1.98 4.52 3.72
N MET A 78 -1.68 4.13 2.48
CA MET A 78 -0.69 3.10 2.15
C MET A 78 0.70 3.45 2.69
N LEU A 79 1.19 4.65 2.37
CA LEU A 79 2.51 5.09 2.81
C LEU A 79 2.58 5.21 4.34
N THR A 80 1.54 5.74 4.97
CA THR A 80 1.47 5.88 6.43
C THR A 80 1.51 4.52 7.13
N GLY A 81 0.74 3.55 6.63
CA GLY A 81 0.75 2.17 7.15
C GLY A 81 2.14 1.54 7.04
N LEU A 82 2.78 1.62 5.87
CA LEU A 82 4.13 1.11 5.66
C LEU A 82 5.15 1.80 6.58
N VAL A 83 5.10 3.12 6.73
CA VAL A 83 6.03 3.88 7.59
C VAL A 83 5.83 3.57 9.08
N ILE A 84 4.58 3.51 9.54
CA ILE A 84 4.29 3.28 10.97
C ILE A 84 4.61 1.83 11.35
N LEU A 85 4.14 0.85 10.58
CA LEU A 85 4.24 -0.57 10.93
C LEU A 85 5.63 -1.16 10.70
N ARG A 86 6.54 -0.47 10.00
CA ARG A 86 7.92 -0.96 9.77
C ARG A 86 8.69 -1.27 11.06
N HIS A 87 8.30 -0.67 12.18
CA HIS A 87 9.03 -0.80 13.45
C HIS A 87 8.75 -2.13 14.17
N GLY A 88 7.69 -2.84 13.79
CA GLY A 88 7.37 -4.18 14.31
C GLY A 88 8.12 -5.31 13.59
N PHE A 89 8.70 -5.02 12.41
CA PHE A 89 9.48 -5.99 11.64
C PHE A 89 10.95 -6.00 12.06
N THR A 90 11.53 -7.21 12.13
CA THR A 90 12.95 -7.46 12.44
C THR A 90 13.63 -8.24 11.31
N GLY A 91 14.97 -8.31 11.32
CA GLY A 91 15.76 -9.14 10.41
C GLY A 91 15.42 -9.02 8.92
N ARG A 92 15.24 -10.16 8.24
CA ARG A 92 14.94 -10.21 6.80
C ARG A 92 13.59 -9.59 6.46
N ALA A 93 12.59 -9.82 7.30
CA ALA A 93 11.24 -9.31 7.07
C ALA A 93 11.25 -7.76 6.97
N ARG A 94 12.05 -7.10 7.82
CA ARG A 94 12.21 -5.64 7.78
C ARG A 94 12.79 -5.13 6.46
N LYS A 95 13.74 -5.85 5.86
CA LYS A 95 14.34 -5.46 4.57
C LYS A 95 13.30 -5.43 3.45
N TRP A 96 12.47 -6.47 3.37
CA TRP A 96 11.39 -6.56 2.39
C TRP A 96 10.29 -5.51 2.62
N TRP A 97 9.94 -5.24 3.88
CA TRP A 97 8.98 -4.20 4.22
C TRP A 97 9.48 -2.80 3.83
N VAL A 98 10.76 -2.51 4.08
CA VAL A 98 11.38 -1.24 3.67
C VAL A 98 11.50 -1.12 2.15
N ALA A 99 11.74 -2.21 1.43
CA ALA A 99 11.70 -2.21 -0.03
C ALA A 99 10.30 -1.84 -0.55
N SER A 100 9.24 -2.47 -0.02
CA SER A 100 7.84 -2.11 -0.33
C SER A 100 7.56 -0.63 -0.03
N MET A 101 8.01 -0.13 1.12
CA MET A 101 7.87 1.28 1.52
C MET A 101 8.50 2.24 0.51
N TRP A 102 9.73 1.99 0.05
CA TRP A 102 10.39 2.90 -0.91
C TRP A 102 9.76 2.88 -2.29
N ILE A 103 9.28 1.72 -2.74
CA ILE A 103 8.49 1.63 -3.98
C ILE A 103 7.19 2.43 -3.81
N GLN A 104 6.52 2.32 -2.66
CA GLN A 104 5.32 3.10 -2.36
C GLN A 104 5.60 4.61 -2.24
N VAL A 105 6.77 5.03 -1.77
CA VAL A 105 7.18 6.44 -1.78
C VAL A 105 7.23 6.97 -3.21
N TRP A 106 7.85 6.24 -4.13
CA TRP A 106 7.89 6.60 -5.55
C TRP A 106 6.48 6.65 -6.15
N HIS A 107 5.66 5.62 -5.90
CA HIS A 107 4.28 5.57 -6.39
C HIS A 107 3.44 6.74 -5.83
N HIS A 108 3.61 7.09 -4.55
CA HIS A 108 2.97 8.23 -3.92
C HIS A 108 3.42 9.56 -4.55
N PHE A 109 4.70 9.70 -4.89
CA PHE A 109 5.21 10.89 -5.57
C PHE A 109 4.53 11.09 -6.93
N GLU A 110 4.34 10.03 -7.71
CA GLU A 110 3.59 10.11 -8.98
C GLU A 110 2.15 10.57 -8.76
N HIS A 111 1.47 10.09 -7.71
CA HIS A 111 0.14 10.58 -7.33
C HIS A 111 0.12 12.04 -6.90
N LEU A 112 1.11 12.47 -6.11
CA LEU A 112 1.23 13.87 -5.71
C LEU A 112 1.40 14.77 -6.94
N LEU A 113 2.22 14.33 -7.91
CA LEU A 113 2.40 15.04 -9.17
C LEU A 113 1.10 15.17 -9.96
N LEU A 114 0.26 14.13 -10.00
CA LEU A 114 -1.07 14.20 -10.62
C LEU A 114 -2.00 15.19 -9.91
N LEU A 115 -2.03 15.15 -8.58
CA LEU A 115 -2.85 16.07 -7.79
C LEU A 115 -2.42 17.52 -7.98
N ILE A 116 -1.11 17.80 -7.99
CA ILE A 116 -0.57 19.14 -8.22
C ILE A 116 -0.99 19.65 -9.61
N GLN A 117 -0.91 18.82 -10.65
CA GLN A 117 -1.37 19.20 -12.00
C GLN A 117 -2.86 19.53 -12.01
N ALA A 118 -3.69 18.69 -11.37
CA ALA A 118 -5.13 18.90 -11.28
C ALA A 118 -5.49 20.21 -10.53
N LEU A 119 -4.72 20.58 -9.50
CA LEU A 119 -4.92 21.82 -8.75
C LEU A 119 -4.37 23.06 -9.47
N ALA A 120 -3.24 22.92 -10.15
CA ALA A 120 -2.59 24.03 -10.87
C ALA A 120 -3.23 24.32 -12.23
N GLY A 121 -4.02 23.38 -12.78
CA GLY A 121 -4.58 23.48 -14.12
C GLY A 121 -3.52 23.41 -15.23
N SER A 122 -2.32 22.92 -14.93
CA SER A 122 -1.24 22.72 -15.90
C SER A 122 -0.73 21.28 -15.82
N ASN A 123 -0.53 20.65 -16.99
CA ASN A 123 -0.15 19.24 -17.09
C ASN A 123 1.30 19.09 -17.54
N LEU A 124 1.91 17.99 -17.10
CA LEU A 124 3.28 17.64 -17.43
C LEU A 124 3.45 17.58 -18.95
N LEU A 125 4.46 18.29 -19.48
CA LEU A 125 4.74 18.38 -20.92
C LEU A 125 3.55 18.84 -21.80
N GLY A 126 2.57 19.56 -21.23
CA GLY A 126 1.42 20.04 -21.97
C GLY A 126 0.39 18.97 -22.32
N GLU A 127 0.41 17.82 -21.65
CA GLU A 127 -0.56 16.75 -21.85
C GLU A 127 -2.01 17.21 -21.67
N ALA A 128 -2.95 16.52 -22.30
CA ALA A 128 -4.37 16.89 -22.25
C ALA A 128 -5.03 16.70 -20.87
N LYS A 129 -4.38 15.97 -19.96
CA LYS A 129 -4.87 15.62 -18.62
C LYS A 129 -3.69 15.38 -17.67
N PRO A 130 -3.92 15.40 -16.34
CA PRO A 130 -2.89 15.06 -15.36
C PRO A 130 -2.21 13.73 -15.68
N THR A 131 -0.89 13.78 -15.88
CA THR A 131 -0.08 12.65 -16.34
C THR A 131 1.18 12.54 -15.49
N SER A 132 1.48 11.36 -14.96
CA SER A 132 2.69 11.11 -14.19
C SER A 132 3.91 10.87 -15.11
N ILE A 133 5.11 10.75 -14.54
CA ILE A 133 6.34 10.54 -15.30
C ILE A 133 6.28 9.22 -16.07
N VAL A 134 5.94 8.11 -15.40
CA VAL A 134 5.91 6.80 -16.06
C VAL A 134 4.67 6.66 -16.96
N GLN A 135 3.60 7.42 -16.69
CA GLN A 135 2.44 7.45 -17.58
C GLN A 135 2.73 8.02 -18.98
N LEU A 136 3.84 8.74 -19.17
CA LEU A 136 4.26 9.23 -20.49
C LEU A 136 4.56 8.08 -21.47
N ILE A 137 4.91 6.89 -20.94
CA ILE A 137 5.30 5.73 -21.74
C ILE A 137 4.48 4.48 -21.44
N ALA A 138 3.57 4.53 -20.45
CA ALA A 138 2.73 3.41 -20.05
C ALA A 138 1.29 3.88 -19.76
N PRO A 139 0.26 3.13 -20.18
CA PRO A 139 -1.11 3.53 -19.89
C PRO A 139 -1.43 3.45 -18.38
N ARG A 140 -2.31 4.34 -17.91
CA ARG A 140 -2.56 4.56 -16.47
C ARG A 140 -2.98 3.31 -15.69
N VAL A 141 -3.90 2.51 -16.24
CA VAL A 141 -4.48 1.36 -15.52
C VAL A 141 -3.43 0.27 -15.32
N GLU A 142 -2.72 -0.05 -16.40
CA GLU A 142 -1.64 -1.03 -16.45
C GLU A 142 -0.50 -0.64 -15.52
N LEU A 143 -0.13 0.65 -15.53
CA LEU A 143 0.86 1.19 -14.62
C LEU A 143 0.43 1.09 -13.15
N HIS A 144 -0.84 1.37 -12.83
CA HIS A 144 -1.36 1.21 -11.47
C HIS A 144 -1.33 -0.24 -10.99
N LEU A 145 -1.76 -1.17 -11.84
CA LEU A 145 -1.69 -2.60 -11.54
C LEU A 145 -0.25 -3.05 -11.31
N PHE A 146 0.69 -2.56 -12.13
CA PHE A 146 2.11 -2.81 -11.95
C PHE A 146 2.62 -2.28 -10.61
N TYR A 147 2.36 -1.01 -10.27
CA TYR A 147 2.78 -0.45 -8.99
C TYR A 147 2.18 -1.20 -7.80
N ASN A 148 0.89 -1.50 -7.84
CA ASN A 148 0.23 -2.28 -6.80
C ASN A 148 0.89 -3.65 -6.63
N PHE A 149 1.28 -4.30 -7.73
CA PHE A 149 2.03 -5.55 -7.70
C PHE A 149 3.41 -5.40 -7.06
N VAL A 150 4.23 -4.45 -7.53
CA VAL A 150 5.61 -4.29 -7.04
C VAL A 150 5.69 -3.74 -5.61
N VAL A 151 4.65 -3.10 -5.09
CA VAL A 151 4.52 -2.77 -3.66
C VAL A 151 4.05 -3.98 -2.86
N PHE A 152 3.04 -4.70 -3.35
CA PHE A 152 2.37 -5.79 -2.63
C PHE A 152 3.24 -7.02 -2.44
N VAL A 153 3.97 -7.46 -3.48
CA VAL A 153 4.82 -8.66 -3.40
C VAL A 153 5.86 -8.56 -2.29
N PRO A 154 6.73 -7.53 -2.23
CA PRO A 154 7.70 -7.41 -1.13
C PRO A 154 7.01 -7.25 0.23
N MET A 155 5.84 -6.61 0.31
CA MET A 155 5.04 -6.53 1.54
C MET A 155 4.62 -7.92 2.01
N VAL A 156 4.05 -8.76 1.14
CA VAL A 156 3.64 -10.13 1.47
C VAL A 156 4.83 -10.99 1.84
N VAL A 157 5.95 -10.89 1.12
CA VAL A 157 7.19 -11.59 1.48
C VAL A 157 7.65 -11.18 2.88
N ALA A 158 7.61 -9.90 3.22
CA ALA A 158 7.91 -9.43 4.58
C ALA A 158 6.97 -10.05 5.61
N MET A 159 5.66 -10.10 5.35
CA MET A 159 4.67 -10.69 6.26
C MET A 159 4.90 -12.19 6.46
N ILE A 160 5.18 -12.94 5.40
CA ILE A 160 5.47 -14.39 5.47
C ILE A 160 6.73 -14.62 6.31
N LEU A 161 7.80 -13.86 6.06
CA LEU A 161 9.05 -13.97 6.82
C LEU A 161 8.85 -13.56 8.29
N HIS A 162 8.01 -12.56 8.56
CA HIS A 162 7.70 -12.11 9.91
C HIS A 162 6.90 -13.14 10.71
N MET A 163 6.04 -13.91 10.05
CA MET A 163 5.33 -15.05 10.65
C MET A 163 6.22 -16.30 10.82
N ARG A 164 7.31 -16.39 10.05
CA ARG A 164 8.27 -17.51 10.07
C ARG A 164 9.69 -17.03 10.40
N PRO A 165 9.89 -16.38 11.57
CA PRO A 165 11.19 -15.82 11.93
C PRO A 165 12.18 -16.92 12.28
N ARG A 166 13.46 -16.67 12.00
CA ARG A 166 14.57 -17.45 12.58
C ARG A 166 14.70 -17.21 14.09
N PRO A 167 15.40 -18.06 14.85
CA PRO A 167 15.56 -17.88 16.29
C PRO A 167 16.07 -16.49 16.69
N GLU A 168 17.06 -15.96 15.98
CA GLU A 168 17.60 -14.62 16.21
C GLU A 168 16.58 -13.52 15.92
N GLU A 169 15.83 -13.65 14.82
CA GLU A 169 14.79 -12.68 14.43
C GLU A 169 13.64 -12.68 15.46
N ARG A 170 13.29 -13.87 15.97
CA ARG A 170 12.24 -14.07 16.99
C ARG A 170 12.63 -13.46 18.33
N ALA A 171 13.90 -13.59 18.74
CA ALA A 171 14.38 -13.02 20.00
C ALA A 171 14.26 -11.48 20.03
N GLU A 172 14.32 -10.82 18.87
CA GLU A 172 14.15 -9.37 18.73
C GLU A 172 12.68 -8.92 18.64
N MET A 173 11.76 -9.84 18.31
CA MET A 173 10.34 -9.50 18.11
C MET A 173 9.66 -9.13 19.43
N LYS A 174 8.88 -8.05 19.40
CA LYS A 174 8.07 -7.56 20.54
C LYS A 174 6.56 -7.84 20.38
N CYS A 175 6.18 -8.53 19.32
CA CYS A 175 4.79 -8.79 18.92
C CYS A 175 4.47 -10.29 18.91
N SER A 176 3.19 -10.62 18.82
CA SER A 176 2.67 -11.99 18.77
C SER A 176 2.48 -12.54 17.34
N CYS A 177 3.14 -11.94 16.34
CA CYS A 177 2.97 -12.32 14.94
C CYS A 177 3.62 -13.65 14.57
N ALA A 178 4.68 -14.04 15.27
CA ALA A 178 5.42 -15.26 14.97
C ALA A 178 4.53 -16.50 15.14
N GLY A 179 4.55 -17.40 14.15
CA GLY A 179 3.91 -18.71 14.27
C GLY A 179 4.53 -19.56 15.38
N PRO A 180 3.88 -20.68 15.76
CA PRO A 180 4.46 -21.63 16.70
C PRO A 180 5.81 -22.17 16.19
N VAL A 181 6.73 -22.46 17.11
CA VAL A 181 7.96 -23.18 16.77
C VAL A 181 7.56 -24.62 16.47
N LEU A 182 7.76 -25.06 15.23
CA LEU A 182 7.64 -26.47 14.91
C LEU A 182 8.89 -27.15 15.45
N VAL A 183 8.74 -27.88 16.56
CA VAL A 183 9.77 -28.77 17.08
C VAL A 183 9.71 -30.03 16.23
N GLY A 184 10.73 -30.24 15.40
CA GLY A 184 10.95 -31.45 14.62
C GLY A 184 12.13 -32.24 15.18
#